data_AF-A0A2J4JRR9-F1
#
_entry.id   AF-A0A2J4JRR9-F1
#
_cell.length_a   1.000
_cell.length_b   1.000
_cell.length_c   1.000
_cell.angle_alpha   90.00
_cell.angle_beta   90.00
_cell.angle_gamma   90.00
#
_symmetry.space_group_name_H-M   'P 1'
#
loop_
_entity.id
_entity.type
_entity.pdbx_description
1 polymer ?
#
loop_
_entity_poly.entity_id
_entity_poly.type
_entity_poly.pdbx_seq_one_letter_code
_entity_poly.pdbx_strand_id
1 'polypeptide(L)'
;MIFENFLRMHGLNMQIERDGEIIATVPGLPNRETATNRQYVGFRPKTDIKIDDVIITPANERLYVTETQASFFQKQQEEIKAFYMTEVEKKRKETEQRQSNIYNIGTAYGSVIGTANTATINYQTNFQELRERAEAEDAPDKEQVQKLVDLVEMIVNDQIPPQKGLLSKFSETMERHSWITSAVASALVSWLTQLPH
;
A
#
# COMPACT_ATOMS: atom_id res chain seq x y z
N MET A 1 -39.62 2.16 -0.26
CA MET A 1 -40.52 1.10 0.28
C MET A 1 -40.00 -0.33 0.10
N ILE A 2 -39.04 -0.60 -0.79
CA ILE A 2 -38.50 -1.95 -1.00
C ILE A 2 -37.61 -2.35 0.19
N PHE A 3 -36.69 -1.46 0.60
CA PHE A 3 -35.76 -1.70 1.69
C PHE A 3 -36.46 -2.01 3.03
N GLU A 4 -37.46 -1.23 3.44
CA GLU A 4 -38.21 -1.48 4.69
C GLU A 4 -38.88 -2.86 4.74
N ASN A 5 -39.38 -3.36 3.61
CA ASN A 5 -39.98 -4.70 3.58
C ASN A 5 -38.90 -5.78 3.76
N PHE A 6 -37.75 -5.64 3.08
CA PHE A 6 -36.63 -6.58 3.27
C PHE A 6 -36.06 -6.52 4.69
N LEU A 7 -35.95 -5.33 5.27
CA LEU A 7 -35.50 -5.16 6.65
C LEU A 7 -36.46 -5.82 7.64
N ARG A 8 -37.78 -5.79 7.39
CA ARG A 8 -38.76 -6.48 8.24
C ARG A 8 -38.70 -8.01 8.12
N MET A 9 -38.43 -8.53 6.92
CA MET A 9 -38.43 -9.98 6.68
C MET A 9 -37.10 -10.65 7.00
N HIS A 10 -35.98 -9.95 6.80
CA HIS A 10 -34.62 -10.50 6.86
C HIS A 10 -33.65 -9.66 7.69
N GLY A 11 -34.12 -8.56 8.28
CA GLY A 11 -33.28 -7.74 9.14
C GLY A 11 -32.90 -8.49 10.42
N LEU A 12 -31.67 -8.25 10.86
CA LEU A 12 -31.11 -8.78 12.09
C LEU A 12 -30.98 -7.64 13.09
N ASN A 13 -31.35 -7.87 14.34
CA ASN A 13 -31.10 -6.90 15.41
C ASN A 13 -29.60 -6.83 15.67
N MET A 14 -28.99 -5.69 15.37
CA MET A 14 -27.56 -5.46 15.54
C MET A 14 -27.34 -4.38 16.59
N GLN A 15 -26.27 -4.54 17.36
CA GLN A 15 -25.87 -3.52 18.32
C GLN A 15 -24.84 -2.61 17.67
N ILE A 16 -24.95 -1.31 17.89
CA ILE A 16 -23.96 -0.33 17.48
C ILE A 16 -23.17 0.05 18.72
N GLU A 17 -21.87 -0.23 18.67
CA GLU A 17 -20.90 0.16 19.68
C GLU A 17 -20.10 1.37 19.18
N ARG A 18 -19.96 2.40 20.02
CA ARG A 18 -19.13 3.58 19.76
C ARG A 18 -18.29 3.83 21.01
N ASP A 19 -16.99 4.01 20.84
CA ASP A 19 -16.05 4.24 21.95
C ASP A 19 -16.11 3.18 23.07
N GLY A 20 -16.49 1.94 22.74
CA GLY A 20 -16.62 0.82 23.68
C GLY A 20 -17.96 0.72 24.40
N GLU A 21 -18.92 1.61 24.13
CA GLU A 21 -20.27 1.56 24.69
C GLU A 21 -21.32 1.24 23.62
N ILE A 22 -22.33 0.44 23.99
CA ILE A 22 -23.47 0.15 23.11
C ILE A 22 -24.40 1.37 23.10
N ILE A 23 -24.39 2.11 21.99
CA ILE A 23 -25.21 3.33 21.83
C ILE A 23 -26.62 3.04 21.32
N ALA A 24 -26.81 1.93 20.60
CA ALA A 24 -28.10 1.56 20.04
C ALA A 24 -28.19 0.06 19.72
N THR A 25 -29.42 -0.45 19.66
CA THR A 25 -29.72 -1.74 19.05
C THR A 25 -30.79 -1.52 17.99
N VAL A 26 -30.45 -1.78 16.73
CA VAL A 26 -31.30 -1.48 15.57
C VAL A 26 -31.30 -2.62 14.57
N PRO A 27 -32.40 -2.83 13.82
CA PRO A 27 -32.41 -3.80 12.75
C PRO A 27 -31.50 -3.32 11.60
N GLY A 28 -30.61 -4.19 11.16
CA GLY A 28 -29.73 -4.00 10.00
C GLY A 28 -29.88 -5.15 9.00
N LEU A 29 -29.66 -4.86 7.73
CA LEU A 29 -29.72 -5.85 6.65
C LEU A 29 -28.33 -6.04 6.02
N PRO A 30 -27.64 -7.16 6.28
CA PRO A 30 -26.38 -7.48 5.61
C PRO A 30 -26.60 -7.62 4.09
N ASN A 31 -25.77 -6.96 3.30
CA ASN A 31 -25.84 -7.04 1.84
C ASN A 31 -24.47 -6.75 1.20
N ARG A 32 -24.39 -6.87 -0.12
CA ARG A 32 -23.19 -6.61 -0.90
C ARG A 32 -23.49 -5.65 -2.05
N GLU A 33 -22.60 -4.69 -2.28
CA GLU A 33 -22.71 -3.80 -3.43
C GLU A 33 -22.28 -4.54 -4.69
N THR A 34 -23.12 -4.53 -5.72
CA THR A 34 -22.89 -5.30 -6.95
C THR A 34 -21.71 -4.80 -7.77
N ALA A 35 -21.46 -3.47 -7.79
CA ALA A 35 -20.41 -2.85 -8.58
C ALA A 35 -19.01 -3.07 -8.01
N THR A 36 -18.85 -2.90 -6.69
CA THR A 36 -17.54 -2.95 -6.00
C THR A 36 -17.34 -4.23 -5.21
N ASN A 37 -18.38 -5.05 -5.09
CA ASN A 37 -18.37 -6.27 -4.30
C ASN A 37 -18.15 -6.04 -2.79
N ARG A 38 -18.26 -4.79 -2.32
CA ARG A 38 -18.06 -4.41 -0.93
C ARG A 38 -19.25 -4.84 -0.07
N GLN A 39 -18.96 -5.39 1.11
CA GLN A 39 -19.98 -5.74 2.08
C GLN A 39 -20.43 -4.51 2.84
N TYR A 40 -21.74 -4.43 3.10
CA TYR A 40 -22.32 -3.37 3.91
C TYR A 40 -23.52 -3.89 4.71
N VAL A 41 -23.87 -3.17 5.76
CA VAL A 41 -25.16 -3.33 6.43
C VAL A 41 -26.03 -2.14 6.07
N GLY A 42 -27.21 -2.41 5.52
CA GLY A 42 -28.23 -1.39 5.27
C GLY A 42 -29.01 -1.08 6.54
N PHE A 43 -29.10 0.19 6.89
CA PHE A 43 -29.87 0.71 8.02
C PHE A 43 -30.91 1.72 7.57
N ARG A 44 -31.85 2.03 8.46
CA ARG A 44 -32.84 3.10 8.21
C ARG A 44 -32.15 4.46 8.02
N PRO A 45 -32.69 5.35 7.17
CA PRO A 45 -32.13 6.68 6.87
C PRO A 45 -31.76 7.59 8.05
N LYS A 46 -32.35 7.35 9.23
CA LYS A 46 -32.16 8.18 10.44
C LYS A 46 -31.33 7.50 11.53
N THR A 47 -30.70 6.37 11.19
CA THR A 47 -29.85 5.64 12.14
C THR A 47 -28.56 6.41 12.36
N ASP A 48 -28.20 6.67 13.62
CA ASP A 48 -26.94 7.34 13.99
C ASP A 48 -25.76 6.37 13.90
N ILE A 49 -25.35 6.05 12.67
CA ILE A 49 -24.17 5.24 12.36
C ILE A 49 -23.06 6.13 11.78
N LYS A 50 -21.84 5.97 12.29
CA LYS A 50 -20.66 6.76 11.91
C LYS A 50 -19.49 5.84 11.56
N ILE A 51 -18.49 6.43 10.92
CA ILE A 51 -17.19 5.79 10.71
C ILE A 51 -16.59 5.47 12.07
N ASP A 52 -15.86 4.35 12.15
CA ASP A 52 -15.24 3.78 13.36
C ASP A 52 -16.20 3.14 14.37
N ASP A 53 -17.52 3.23 14.16
CA ASP A 53 -18.47 2.43 14.94
C ASP A 53 -18.26 0.93 14.68
N VAL A 54 -18.59 0.10 15.68
CA VAL A 54 -18.58 -1.35 15.56
C VAL A 54 -20.01 -1.87 15.59
N ILE A 55 -20.39 -2.57 14.52
CA ILE A 55 -21.67 -3.28 14.45
C ILE A 55 -21.44 -4.69 14.98
N ILE A 56 -22.20 -5.06 16.01
CA ILE A 56 -22.19 -6.40 16.59
C ILE A 56 -23.41 -7.16 16.09
N THR A 57 -23.18 -8.27 15.37
CA THR A 57 -24.26 -9.12 14.85
C THR A 57 -24.83 -10.01 15.97
N PRO A 58 -26.04 -10.59 15.79
CA PRO A 58 -26.56 -11.59 16.73
C PRO A 58 -25.63 -12.81 16.94
N ALA A 59 -24.75 -13.09 15.98
CA ALA A 59 -23.73 -14.13 16.08
C ALA A 59 -22.48 -13.67 16.86
N ASN A 60 -22.53 -12.49 17.48
CA ASN A 60 -21.43 -11.87 18.21
C ASN A 60 -20.20 -11.54 17.33
N GLU A 61 -20.42 -11.36 16.02
CA GLU A 61 -19.38 -10.93 15.10
C GLU A 61 -19.23 -9.40 15.15
N ARG A 62 -17.99 -8.92 15.16
CA ARG A 62 -17.67 -7.49 15.20
C ARG A 62 -17.30 -6.99 13.81
N LEU A 63 -18.11 -6.07 13.28
CA LEU A 63 -17.96 -5.46 11.97
C LEU A 63 -17.58 -4.00 12.14
N TYR A 64 -16.39 -3.61 11.71
CA TYR A 64 -15.86 -2.26 11.89
C TYR A 64 -16.29 -1.38 10.73
N VAL A 65 -17.05 -0.32 10.99
CA VAL A 65 -17.57 0.58 9.96
C VAL A 65 -16.44 1.44 9.40
N THR A 66 -16.25 1.35 8.09
CA THR A 66 -15.19 2.07 7.37
C THR A 66 -15.72 3.27 6.60
N GLU A 67 -16.99 3.23 6.21
CA GLU A 67 -17.61 4.25 5.38
C GLU A 67 -19.13 4.17 5.53
N THR A 68 -19.80 5.32 5.51
CA THR A 68 -21.26 5.42 5.52
C THR A 68 -21.74 6.18 4.30
N GLN A 69 -22.68 5.62 3.54
CA GLN A 69 -23.22 6.23 2.33
C GLN A 69 -24.76 6.24 2.38
N ALA A 70 -25.36 7.41 2.14
CA ALA A 70 -26.80 7.51 1.99
C ALA A 70 -27.23 7.00 0.60
N SER A 71 -28.17 6.06 0.56
CA SER A 71 -28.75 5.57 -0.69
C SER A 71 -30.08 6.27 -0.98
N PHE A 72 -30.20 6.81 -2.18
CA PHE A 72 -31.38 7.54 -2.64
C PHE A 72 -32.10 6.79 -3.75
N PHE A 73 -33.42 6.68 -3.63
CA PHE A 73 -34.31 6.19 -4.68
C PHE A 73 -35.46 7.19 -4.86
N GLN A 74 -35.78 7.55 -6.10
CA GLN A 74 -36.85 8.53 -6.39
C GLN A 74 -36.76 9.83 -5.58
N LYS A 75 -35.54 10.36 -5.36
CA LYS A 75 -35.24 11.56 -4.54
C LYS A 75 -35.53 11.45 -3.04
N GLN A 76 -35.81 10.25 -2.53
CA GLN A 76 -35.93 9.97 -1.11
C GLN A 76 -34.78 9.08 -0.66
N GLN A 77 -34.23 9.36 0.52
CA GLN A 77 -33.25 8.48 1.14
C GLN A 77 -33.97 7.21 1.61
N GLU A 78 -33.61 6.06 1.05
CA GLU A 78 -34.21 4.76 1.40
C GLU A 78 -33.44 4.06 2.52
N GLU A 79 -32.11 4.18 2.52
CA GLU A 79 -31.24 3.54 3.52
C GLU A 79 -29.94 4.34 3.74
N ILE A 80 -29.27 4.04 4.84
CA ILE A 80 -27.84 4.32 5.02
C ILE A 80 -27.10 3.00 4.90
N LYS A 81 -26.15 2.93 3.98
CA LYS A 81 -25.23 1.80 3.84
C LYS A 81 -24.02 2.05 4.74
N ALA A 82 -23.79 1.16 5.70
CA ALA A 82 -22.57 1.14 6.49
C ALA A 82 -21.65 0.06 5.92
N PHE A 83 -20.65 0.46 5.16
CA PHE A 83 -19.61 -0.45 4.68
C PHE A 83 -18.68 -0.79 5.84
N TYR A 84 -18.35 -2.07 5.94
CA TYR A 84 -17.55 -2.56 7.06
C TYR A 84 -16.38 -3.43 6.59
N MET A 85 -15.44 -3.65 7.50
CA MET A 85 -14.47 -4.73 7.43
C MET A 85 -14.60 -5.62 8.68
N THR A 86 -14.37 -6.92 8.51
CA THR A 86 -14.37 -7.87 9.63
C THR A 86 -13.11 -7.71 10.49
N GLU A 87 -13.12 -8.22 11.72
CA GLU A 87 -11.92 -8.25 12.56
C GLU A 87 -10.74 -8.98 11.89
N VAL A 88 -11.04 -10.06 11.14
CA VAL A 88 -10.02 -10.81 10.40
C VAL A 88 -9.41 -9.95 9.30
N GLU A 89 -10.22 -9.19 8.56
CA GLU A 89 -9.72 -8.27 7.53
C GLU A 89 -8.97 -7.08 8.12
N LYS A 90 -9.42 -6.54 9.26
CA LYS A 90 -8.72 -5.48 9.98
C LYS A 90 -7.37 -5.98 10.49
N LYS A 91 -7.32 -7.15 11.14
CA LYS A 91 -6.08 -7.79 11.57
C LYS A 91 -5.18 -8.14 10.39
N ARG A 92 -5.74 -8.58 9.24
CA ARG A 92 -4.96 -8.80 8.02
C ARG A 92 -4.39 -7.51 7.47
N LYS A 93 -5.16 -6.42 7.37
CA LYS A 93 -4.67 -5.10 6.94
C LYS A 93 -3.66 -4.50 7.92
N GLU A 94 -3.88 -4.65 9.22
CA GLU A 94 -2.92 -4.24 10.25
C GLU A 94 -1.69 -5.13 10.23
N THR A 95 -1.83 -6.43 9.94
CA THR A 95 -0.69 -7.33 9.76
C THR A 95 0.00 -7.07 8.43
N GLU A 96 -0.68 -6.65 7.36
CA GLU A 96 -0.10 -6.24 6.08
C GLU A 96 0.56 -4.85 6.20
N GLN A 97 0.05 -3.97 7.05
CA GLN A 97 0.68 -2.68 7.38
C GLN A 97 1.84 -2.84 8.38
N ARG A 98 1.75 -3.77 9.34
CA ARG A 98 2.86 -4.14 10.26
C ARG A 98 3.86 -5.09 9.59
N GLN A 99 3.42 -5.82 8.57
CA GLN A 99 4.21 -6.36 7.48
C GLN A 99 4.34 -5.29 6.39
N SER A 100 4.76 -4.08 6.76
CA SER A 100 6.04 -3.67 6.21
C SER A 100 7.00 -4.82 6.51
N ASN A 101 6.98 -5.85 5.66
CA ASN A 101 8.06 -6.80 5.61
C ASN A 101 9.22 -5.91 5.21
N ILE A 102 9.91 -5.38 6.23
CA ILE A 102 11.29 -4.99 6.14
C ILE A 102 11.97 -6.30 5.83
N TYR A 103 11.91 -6.68 4.56
CA TYR A 103 12.78 -7.67 4.02
C TYR A 103 14.14 -7.00 4.15
N ASN A 104 14.90 -7.43 5.16
CA ASN A 104 16.34 -7.22 5.18
C ASN A 104 16.88 -8.02 4.00
N ILE A 105 16.73 -7.47 2.80
CA ILE A 105 17.26 -8.09 1.60
C ILE A 105 18.75 -7.78 1.60
N GLY A 106 19.51 -8.62 2.28
CA GLY A 106 20.93 -8.77 1.97
C GLY A 106 21.03 -9.10 0.49
N THR A 107 21.52 -8.14 -0.29
CA THR A 107 21.83 -8.26 -1.73
C THR A 107 20.65 -8.64 -2.64
N ALA A 108 19.83 -7.69 -3.06
CA ALA A 108 19.06 -7.86 -4.30
C ALA A 108 19.23 -6.68 -5.25
N TYR A 109 20.22 -6.81 -6.12
CA TYR A 109 20.30 -6.02 -7.33
C TYR A 109 19.09 -6.29 -8.23
N GLY A 110 18.29 -5.25 -8.47
CA GLY A 110 17.23 -5.27 -9.49
C GLY A 110 15.83 -5.70 -9.03
N SER A 111 15.48 -5.55 -7.75
CA SER A 111 14.12 -5.87 -7.28
C SER A 111 13.18 -4.67 -7.41
N VAL A 112 12.06 -4.86 -8.13
CA VAL A 112 10.90 -3.96 -8.06
C VAL A 112 10.13 -4.29 -6.78
N ILE A 113 10.25 -3.45 -5.76
CA ILE A 113 9.43 -3.55 -4.54
C ILE A 113 8.07 -2.90 -4.83
N GLY A 114 7.13 -3.71 -5.32
CA GLY A 114 5.76 -3.28 -5.58
C GLY A 114 4.91 -3.33 -4.32
N THR A 115 4.58 -2.17 -3.75
CA THR A 115 3.39 -2.03 -2.89
C THR A 115 2.31 -1.40 -3.77
N ALA A 116 1.09 -1.94 -3.70
CA ALA A 116 0.08 -1.97 -4.77
C ALA A 116 -0.48 -0.65 -5.34
N ASN A 117 0.24 0.48 -5.40
CA ASN A 117 -0.09 1.59 -6.32
C ASN A 117 1.00 2.65 -6.54
N THR A 118 2.19 2.53 -5.94
CA THR A 118 3.31 3.44 -6.22
C THR A 118 4.62 2.68 -6.07
N ALA A 119 5.29 2.40 -7.19
CA ALA A 119 6.68 1.96 -7.18
C ALA A 119 7.57 3.18 -6.89
N THR A 120 7.69 3.58 -5.61
CA THR A 120 8.68 4.57 -5.21
C THR A 120 10.02 3.85 -5.10
N ILE A 121 10.80 3.89 -6.17
CA ILE A 121 12.18 3.39 -6.14
C ILE A 121 13.00 4.40 -5.34
N ASN A 122 13.22 4.11 -4.06
CA ASN A 122 13.97 4.99 -3.19
C ASN A 122 15.48 4.78 -3.43
N TYR A 123 16.02 5.48 -4.43
CA TYR A 123 17.42 5.35 -4.84
C TYR A 123 18.42 5.77 -3.75
N GLN A 124 18.01 6.68 -2.86
CA GLN A 124 18.89 7.22 -1.81
C GLN A 124 19.38 6.14 -0.85
N THR A 125 18.53 5.16 -0.52
CA THR A 125 18.92 4.04 0.36
C THR A 125 19.88 3.07 -0.33
N ASN A 126 19.76 2.89 -1.65
CA ASN A 126 20.55 1.91 -2.40
C ASN A 126 22.00 2.39 -2.65
N PHE A 127 22.23 3.69 -2.90
CA PHE A 127 23.59 4.20 -3.15
C PHE A 127 24.47 4.21 -1.91
N GLN A 128 23.91 4.43 -0.71
CA GLN A 128 24.65 4.35 0.54
C GLN A 128 25.16 2.92 0.81
N GLU A 129 24.34 1.90 0.54
CA GLU A 129 24.74 0.49 0.66
C GLU A 129 25.86 0.12 -0.33
N LEU A 130 25.86 0.68 -1.55
CA LEU A 130 26.96 0.50 -2.50
C LEU A 130 28.28 1.06 -1.96
N ARG A 131 28.24 2.21 -1.27
CA ARG A 131 29.42 2.82 -0.66
C ARG A 131 29.94 1.98 0.49
N GLU A 132 29.07 1.51 1.37
CA GLU A 132 29.44 0.65 2.50
C GLU A 132 30.05 -0.67 2.03
N ARG A 133 29.51 -1.26 0.95
CA ARG A 133 30.07 -2.47 0.35
C ARG A 133 31.42 -2.22 -0.30
N ALA A 134 31.56 -1.11 -1.04
CA ALA A 134 32.85 -0.68 -1.58
C ALA A 134 33.85 -0.41 -0.44
N GLU A 135 33.36 0.01 0.73
CA GLU A 135 34.21 0.27 1.89
C GLU A 135 34.68 -0.99 2.61
N ALA A 136 33.82 -2.01 2.69
CA ALA A 136 34.13 -3.31 3.25
C ALA A 136 35.09 -4.13 2.37
N GLU A 137 35.21 -3.80 1.09
CA GLU A 137 36.11 -4.46 0.16
C GLU A 137 37.53 -3.88 0.29
N ASP A 138 38.49 -4.74 0.67
CA ASP A 138 39.92 -4.40 0.74
C ASP A 138 40.55 -4.46 -0.66
N ALA A 139 40.05 -3.63 -1.57
CA ALA A 139 40.48 -3.57 -2.96
C ALA A 139 41.22 -2.26 -3.28
N PRO A 140 42.29 -2.30 -4.08
CA PRO A 140 43.09 -1.11 -4.42
C PRO A 140 42.32 -0.09 -5.28
N ASP A 141 41.21 -0.49 -5.90
CA ASP A 141 40.37 0.32 -6.77
C ASP A 141 39.08 0.82 -6.09
N LYS A 142 39.00 0.73 -4.75
CA LYS A 142 37.91 1.25 -3.93
C LYS A 142 37.52 2.70 -4.23
N GLU A 143 38.50 3.58 -4.47
CA GLU A 143 38.21 4.96 -4.89
C GLU A 143 37.51 5.06 -6.25
N GLN A 144 37.84 4.18 -7.19
CA GLN A 144 37.21 4.15 -8.51
C GLN A 144 35.77 3.64 -8.41
N VAL A 145 35.52 2.65 -7.54
CA VAL A 145 34.17 2.16 -7.24
C VAL A 145 33.31 3.28 -6.66
N GLN A 146 33.81 4.04 -5.68
CA GLN A 146 33.08 5.17 -5.09
C GLN A 146 32.77 6.26 -6.12
N LYS A 147 33.74 6.65 -6.95
CA LYS A 147 33.55 7.64 -8.03
C LYS A 147 32.54 7.16 -9.09
N LEU A 148 32.46 5.87 -9.35
CA LEU A 148 31.46 5.28 -10.23
C LEU A 148 30.06 5.38 -9.61
N VAL A 149 29.92 5.05 -8.32
CA VAL A 149 28.66 5.19 -7.57
C VAL A 149 28.17 6.63 -7.58
N ASP A 150 29.04 7.61 -7.29
CA ASP A 150 28.74 9.05 -7.37
C ASP A 150 28.20 9.45 -8.75
N LEU A 151 28.87 8.99 -9.81
CA LEU A 151 28.50 9.34 -11.17
C LEU A 151 27.12 8.80 -11.54
N VAL A 152 26.81 7.57 -11.16
CA VAL A 152 25.49 6.97 -11.42
C VAL A 152 24.41 7.65 -10.60
N GLU A 153 24.69 8.01 -9.34
CA GLU A 153 23.78 8.79 -8.49
C GLU A 153 23.45 10.15 -9.11
N MET A 154 24.44 10.85 -9.66
CA MET A 154 24.22 12.12 -10.37
C MET A 154 23.40 11.97 -11.65
N ILE A 155 23.53 10.85 -12.38
CA ILE A 155 22.72 10.57 -13.58
C ILE A 155 21.27 10.31 -13.19
N VAL A 156 21.03 9.46 -12.19
CA VAL A 156 19.69 9.07 -11.75
C VAL A 156 18.92 10.26 -11.14
N ASN A 157 19.62 11.20 -10.52
CA ASN A 157 19.05 12.43 -9.96
C ASN A 157 18.96 13.59 -10.98
N ASP A 158 19.09 13.30 -12.29
CA ASP A 158 19.04 14.27 -13.39
C ASP A 158 20.04 15.45 -13.27
N GLN A 159 21.11 15.28 -12.47
CA GLN A 159 22.15 16.29 -12.28
C GLN A 159 23.14 16.32 -13.45
N ILE A 160 23.35 15.16 -14.10
CA ILE A 160 24.24 15.03 -15.26
C ILE A 160 23.50 14.29 -16.39
N PRO A 161 23.45 14.86 -17.60
CA PRO A 161 22.86 14.15 -18.74
C PRO A 161 23.75 12.94 -19.11
N PRO A 162 23.16 11.75 -19.32
CA PRO A 162 23.93 10.59 -19.74
C PRO A 162 24.49 10.81 -21.14
N GLN A 163 25.79 10.56 -21.31
CA GLN A 163 26.48 10.67 -22.59
C GLN A 163 27.23 9.38 -22.92
N LYS A 164 27.31 9.07 -24.22
CA LYS A 164 28.12 7.95 -24.71
C LYS A 164 29.57 8.15 -24.28
N GLY A 165 30.14 7.17 -23.58
CA GLY A 165 31.52 7.21 -23.09
C GLY A 165 31.68 7.68 -21.64
N LEU A 166 30.61 8.17 -20.99
CA LEU A 166 30.66 8.73 -19.63
C LEU A 166 31.13 7.69 -18.58
N LEU A 167 30.77 6.42 -18.77
CA LEU A 167 31.18 5.30 -17.91
C LEU A 167 32.44 4.59 -18.40
N SER A 168 32.99 4.93 -19.57
CA SER A 168 34.09 4.18 -20.19
C SER A 168 35.38 4.19 -19.36
N LYS A 169 35.59 5.23 -18.54
CA LYS A 169 36.72 5.31 -17.61
C LYS A 169 36.64 4.30 -16.45
N PHE A 170 35.48 3.70 -16.23
CA PHE A 170 35.23 2.71 -15.18
C PHE A 170 35.03 1.30 -15.73
N SER A 171 35.20 1.07 -17.04
CA SER A 171 35.00 -0.25 -17.64
C SER A 171 35.85 -1.34 -16.98
N GLU A 172 37.12 -1.05 -16.65
CA GLU A 172 38.00 -2.01 -15.97
C GLU A 172 37.54 -2.30 -14.53
N THR A 173 37.11 -1.27 -13.79
CA THR A 173 36.54 -1.41 -12.45
C THR A 173 35.25 -2.22 -12.48
N MET A 174 34.41 -1.99 -13.48
CA MET A 174 33.17 -2.73 -13.73
C MET A 174 33.44 -4.20 -14.10
N GLU A 175 34.46 -4.47 -14.92
CA GLU A 175 34.84 -5.83 -15.30
C GLU A 175 35.41 -6.61 -14.10
N ARG A 176 36.21 -5.95 -13.27
CA ARG A 176 36.81 -6.54 -12.07
C ARG A 176 35.78 -6.82 -10.97
N HIS A 177 34.80 -5.93 -10.83
CA HIS A 177 33.76 -6.00 -9.81
C HIS A 177 32.39 -6.28 -10.44
N SER A 178 32.12 -7.55 -10.75
CA SER A 178 30.84 -7.95 -11.39
C SER A 178 29.61 -7.42 -10.64
N TRP A 179 29.69 -7.33 -9.31
CA TRP A 179 28.63 -6.81 -8.46
C TRP A 179 28.34 -5.33 -8.69
N ILE A 180 29.35 -4.47 -8.93
CA ILE A 180 29.12 -3.05 -9.21
C ILE A 180 28.57 -2.85 -10.62
N THR A 181 28.97 -3.69 -11.57
CA THR A 181 28.40 -3.66 -12.94
C THR A 181 26.92 -3.96 -12.94
N SER A 182 26.51 -5.00 -12.21
CA SER A 182 25.08 -5.31 -12.04
C SER A 182 24.34 -4.16 -11.36
N ALA A 183 24.93 -3.53 -10.33
CA ALA A 183 24.38 -2.36 -9.66
C ALA A 183 24.09 -1.20 -10.60
N VAL A 184 25.11 -0.80 -11.35
CA VAL A 184 25.09 0.33 -12.27
C VAL A 184 24.08 0.09 -13.38
N ALA A 185 24.09 -1.11 -13.99
CA ALA A 185 23.17 -1.45 -15.06
C ALA A 185 21.70 -1.41 -14.59
N SER A 186 21.40 -1.98 -13.41
CA SER A 186 20.04 -1.94 -12.86
C SER A 186 19.56 -0.53 -12.55
N ALA A 187 20.42 0.31 -11.97
CA ALA A 187 20.08 1.71 -11.67
C ALA A 187 19.74 2.50 -12.95
N LEU A 188 20.56 2.37 -13.99
CA LEU A 188 20.38 3.07 -15.26
C LEU A 188 19.17 2.56 -16.05
N VAL A 189 18.97 1.25 -16.13
CA VAL A 189 17.78 0.66 -16.79
C VAL A 189 16.53 1.13 -16.08
N SER A 190 16.52 1.09 -14.75
CA SER A 190 15.39 1.54 -13.95
C SER A 190 15.06 3.01 -14.21
N TRP A 191 16.06 3.90 -14.19
CA TRP A 191 15.90 5.32 -14.50
C TRP A 191 15.36 5.53 -15.92
N LEU A 192 15.90 4.83 -16.92
CA LEU A 192 15.41 4.91 -18.31
C LEU A 192 13.97 4.45 -18.49
N THR A 193 13.49 3.53 -17.66
CA THR A 193 12.13 2.98 -17.73
C THR A 193 11.12 3.69 -16.85
N GLN A 194 11.56 4.64 -16.01
CA GLN A 194 10.64 5.44 -15.22
C GLN A 194 9.77 6.29 -16.14
N LEU A 195 8.45 6.13 -16.02
CA LEU A 195 7.49 6.94 -16.76
C LEU A 195 7.58 8.39 -16.25
N PRO A 196 7.72 9.39 -17.14
CA PRO A 196 7.67 10.78 -16.73
C PRO A 196 6.28 11.07 -16.13
N HIS A 197 6.26 11.71 -14.96
CA HIS A 197 5.05 12.28 -14.35
C HIS A 197 4.68 13.60 -15.03
#